data_AF-A0A3M1RA60-F1
#
_entry.id   AF-A0A3M1RA60-F1
#
_cell.length_a   1.000
_cell.length_b   1.000
_cell.length_c   1.000
_cell.angle_alpha   90.00
_cell.angle_beta   90.00
_cell.angle_gamma   90.00
#
_symmetry.space_group_name_H-M   'P 1'
#
loop_
_entity.id
_entity.type
_entity.pdbx_description
1 polymer ?
#
loop_
_entity_poly.entity_id
_entity_poly.type
_entity_poly.pdbx_seq_one_letter_code
_entity_poly.pdbx_strand_id
1 'polypeptide(L)'
;MKAVAGMVEASAYVLEDIQKELDTAHASLSSYLRKSSRAVSAKQDRAAYEKGLEGFLGALERTMGEYPHDEELKRFYERFYAFYSQRNDLDPRDQLEKISSLLSDLKSMVHWRKMETSYGRSLGFSDFRSLRGESKKR
;
A
#
# COMPACT_ATOMS: atom_id res chain seq x y z
N MET A 1 -6.19 32.99 19.90
CA MET A 1 -5.20 32.32 19.02
C MET A 1 -5.92 31.18 18.32
N LYS A 2 -6.16 31.31 17.00
CA LYS A 2 -6.74 30.21 16.20
C LYS A 2 -5.65 29.15 16.04
N ALA A 3 -5.92 27.93 16.50
CA ALA A 3 -5.07 26.79 16.16
C ALA A 3 -4.99 26.71 14.63
N VAL A 4 -3.78 26.71 14.10
CA VAL A 4 -3.55 26.33 12.70
C VAL A 4 -4.04 24.89 12.63
N ALA A 5 -5.14 24.65 11.92
CA ALA A 5 -5.54 23.31 11.51
C ALA A 5 -4.46 22.83 10.53
N GLY A 6 -3.32 22.40 11.07
CA GLY A 6 -2.29 21.73 10.30
C GLY A 6 -2.94 20.49 9.70
N MET A 7 -2.83 20.34 8.38
CA MET A 7 -3.20 19.11 7.69
C MET A 7 -2.54 17.95 8.43
N VAL A 8 -3.33 17.19 9.18
CA VAL A 8 -2.83 16.03 9.90
C VAL A 8 -2.75 14.92 8.88
N GLU A 9 -1.53 14.57 8.51
CA GLU A 9 -1.23 13.43 7.63
C GLU A 9 -1.13 12.16 8.47
N ALA A 10 -1.39 11.01 7.85
CA ALA A 10 -1.27 9.73 8.53
C ALA A 10 0.19 9.51 8.95
N SER A 11 0.41 9.20 10.23
CA SER A 11 1.76 8.94 10.72
C SER A 11 2.35 7.69 10.06
N ALA A 12 3.67 7.63 9.97
CA ALA A 12 4.36 6.46 9.43
C ALA A 12 3.96 5.15 10.13
N TYR A 13 3.71 5.18 11.44
CA TYR A 13 3.35 4.00 12.23
C TYR A 13 1.96 3.46 11.86
N VAL A 14 0.99 4.35 11.64
CA VAL A 14 -0.35 3.96 11.15
C VAL A 14 -0.23 3.29 9.78
N LEU A 15 0.57 3.87 8.89
CA LEU A 15 0.80 3.31 7.56
C LEU A 15 1.57 1.98 7.58
N GLU A 16 2.48 1.77 8.53
CA GLU A 16 3.19 0.50 8.71
C GLU A 16 2.26 -0.65 9.09
N ASP A 17 1.25 -0.38 9.92
CA ASP A 17 0.30 -1.41 10.31
C ASP A 17 -0.58 -1.84 9.13
N ILE A 18 -1.05 -0.88 8.34
CA ILE A 18 -1.76 -1.14 7.07
C ILE A 18 -0.83 -1.87 6.08
N GLN A 19 0.44 -1.48 5.99
CA GLN A 19 1.43 -2.12 5.12
C GLN A 19 1.61 -3.62 5.44
N LYS A 20 1.63 -4.01 6.71
CA LYS A 20 1.77 -5.42 7.13
C LYS A 20 0.64 -6.29 6.60
N GLU A 21 -0.57 -5.75 6.52
CA GLU A 21 -1.72 -6.48 5.95
C GLU A 21 -1.52 -6.73 4.44
N LEU A 22 -1.01 -5.73 3.70
CA LEU A 22 -0.70 -5.89 2.28
C LEU A 22 0.49 -6.83 2.03
N ASP A 23 1.53 -6.75 2.86
CA ASP A 23 2.68 -7.69 2.83
C ASP A 23 2.18 -9.14 3.04
N THR A 24 1.24 -9.35 3.94
CA THR A 24 0.64 -10.67 4.20
C THR A 24 -0.15 -11.17 3.00
N ALA A 25 -1.01 -10.32 2.41
CA ALA A 25 -1.76 -10.66 1.20
C ALA A 25 -0.83 -11.01 0.02
N HIS A 26 0.25 -10.22 -0.17
CA HIS A 26 1.27 -10.47 -1.18
C HIS A 26 1.96 -11.84 -0.98
N ALA A 27 2.36 -12.15 0.25
CA ALA A 27 3.00 -13.42 0.57
C ALA A 27 2.07 -14.62 0.30
N SER A 28 0.79 -14.51 0.64
CA SER A 28 -0.21 -15.54 0.35
C SER A 28 -0.39 -15.77 -1.16
N LEU A 29 -0.50 -14.69 -1.96
CA LEU A 29 -0.63 -14.82 -3.41
C LEU A 29 0.64 -15.41 -4.07
N SER A 30 1.81 -14.98 -3.61
CA SER A 30 3.10 -15.53 -4.05
C SER A 30 3.23 -17.02 -3.72
N SER A 31 2.81 -17.43 -2.53
CA SER A 31 2.77 -18.85 -2.12
C SER A 31 1.78 -19.66 -2.96
N TYR A 32 0.58 -19.12 -3.21
CA TYR A 32 -0.41 -19.74 -4.11
C TYR A 32 0.16 -20.02 -5.50
N LEU A 33 0.85 -19.04 -6.09
CA LEU A 33 1.45 -19.14 -7.43
C LEU A 33 2.60 -20.17 -7.51
N ARG A 34 3.26 -20.47 -6.39
CA ARG A 34 4.31 -21.49 -6.31
C ARG A 34 3.77 -22.91 -6.15
N LYS A 35 2.51 -23.05 -5.72
CA LYS A 35 1.88 -24.34 -5.45
C LYS A 35 1.06 -24.81 -6.64
N SER A 36 0.86 -26.12 -6.72
CA SER A 36 -0.11 -26.70 -7.64
C SER A 36 -1.52 -26.23 -7.27
N SER A 37 -2.28 -25.73 -8.24
CA SER A 37 -3.65 -25.22 -8.04
C SER A 37 -4.63 -26.28 -7.49
N ARG A 38 -4.29 -27.57 -7.61
CA ARG A 38 -5.08 -28.69 -7.07
C ARG A 38 -4.79 -28.98 -5.60
N ALA A 39 -3.71 -28.43 -5.03
CA ALA A 39 -3.37 -28.65 -3.64
C ALA A 39 -4.34 -27.91 -2.72
N VAL A 40 -4.79 -28.56 -1.64
CA VAL A 40 -5.63 -27.93 -0.60
C VAL A 40 -4.94 -26.68 -0.03
N SER A 41 -3.62 -26.74 0.15
CA SER A 41 -2.80 -25.62 0.61
C SER A 41 -2.78 -24.43 -0.37
N ALA A 42 -2.96 -24.65 -1.67
CA ALA A 42 -3.09 -23.56 -2.64
C ALA A 42 -4.45 -22.86 -2.50
N LYS A 43 -5.54 -23.61 -2.28
CA LYS A 43 -6.86 -23.01 -2.03
C LYS A 43 -6.88 -22.18 -0.75
N GLN A 44 -6.20 -22.66 0.31
CA GLN A 44 -6.04 -21.92 1.55
C GLN A 44 -5.25 -20.62 1.35
N ASP A 45 -4.14 -20.67 0.62
CA ASP A 45 -3.35 -19.47 0.29
C ASP A 45 -4.16 -18.44 -0.51
N ARG A 46 -4.96 -18.90 -1.48
CA ARG A 46 -5.83 -18.02 -2.25
C ARG A 46 -6.90 -17.36 -1.38
N ALA A 47 -7.54 -18.11 -0.50
CA ALA A 47 -8.53 -17.56 0.43
C ALA A 47 -7.87 -16.58 1.43
N ALA A 48 -6.66 -16.88 1.91
CA ALA A 48 -5.90 -15.98 2.77
C ALA A 48 -5.53 -14.68 2.05
N TYR A 49 -5.15 -14.77 0.78
CA TYR A 49 -4.92 -13.62 -0.08
C TYR A 49 -6.17 -12.74 -0.23
N GLU A 50 -7.31 -13.33 -0.59
CA GLU A 50 -8.58 -12.61 -0.80
C GLU A 50 -9.04 -11.91 0.50
N LYS A 51 -8.98 -12.63 1.63
CA LYS A 51 -9.27 -12.06 2.95
C LYS A 51 -8.29 -10.95 3.34
N GLY A 52 -7.00 -11.11 3.00
CA GLY A 52 -5.98 -10.10 3.26
C GLY A 52 -6.23 -8.81 2.51
N LEU A 53 -6.65 -8.88 1.24
CA LEU A 53 -7.01 -7.69 0.46
C LEU A 53 -8.24 -6.97 1.01
N GLU A 54 -9.26 -7.72 1.44
CA GLU A 54 -10.46 -7.13 2.04
C GLU A 54 -10.15 -6.45 3.38
N GLY A 55 -9.33 -7.10 4.22
CA GLY A 55 -8.82 -6.51 5.47
C GLY A 55 -8.07 -5.20 5.21
N PHE A 56 -7.13 -5.23 4.26
CA PHE A 56 -6.35 -4.07 3.87
C PHE A 56 -7.23 -2.92 3.36
N LEU A 57 -8.23 -3.22 2.52
CA LEU A 57 -9.18 -2.20 2.05
C LEU A 57 -9.90 -1.54 3.23
N GLY A 58 -10.42 -2.34 4.16
CA GLY A 58 -11.14 -1.83 5.33
C GLY A 58 -10.24 -1.01 6.27
N ALA A 59 -8.97 -1.41 6.43
CA ALA A 59 -7.99 -0.64 7.19
C ALA A 59 -7.71 0.71 6.51
N LEU A 60 -7.48 0.69 5.20
CA LEU A 60 -7.19 1.88 4.41
C LEU A 60 -8.37 2.88 4.39
N GLU A 61 -9.61 2.39 4.30
CA GLU A 61 -10.83 3.22 4.38
C GLU A 61 -10.99 3.90 5.74
N ARG A 62 -10.70 3.18 6.84
CA ARG A 62 -10.71 3.77 8.18
C ARG A 62 -9.67 4.88 8.31
N THR A 63 -8.45 4.62 7.85
CA THR A 63 -7.38 5.62 7.87
C THR A 63 -7.70 6.82 6.99
N MET A 64 -8.30 6.63 5.82
CA MET A 64 -8.82 7.73 5.00
C MET A 64 -9.90 8.55 5.72
N GLY A 65 -10.74 7.92 6.54
CA GLY A 65 -11.74 8.61 7.36
C GLY A 65 -11.12 9.43 8.50
N GLU A 66 -10.04 8.93 9.10
CA GLU A 66 -9.29 9.62 10.17
C GLU A 66 -8.41 10.76 9.63
N TYR A 67 -7.87 10.60 8.42
CA TYR A 67 -6.95 11.53 7.77
C TYR A 67 -7.49 12.01 6.40
N PRO A 68 -8.66 12.68 6.35
CA PRO A 68 -9.35 13.00 5.10
C PRO A 68 -8.63 14.05 4.23
N HIS A 69 -7.63 14.74 4.79
CA HIS A 69 -6.84 15.76 4.10
C HIS A 69 -5.45 15.26 3.68
N ASP A 70 -5.13 13.98 3.91
CA ASP A 70 -3.91 13.36 3.42
C ASP A 70 -4.07 13.01 1.93
N GLU A 71 -3.67 13.95 1.06
CA GLU A 71 -3.78 13.80 -0.40
C GLU A 71 -2.91 12.66 -0.95
N GLU A 72 -1.80 12.32 -0.28
CA GLU A 72 -0.95 11.20 -0.70
C GLU A 72 -1.64 9.86 -0.41
N LEU A 73 -2.17 9.72 0.81
CA LEU A 73 -2.95 8.55 1.20
C LEU A 73 -4.19 8.40 0.30
N LYS A 74 -4.86 9.50 -0.03
CA LYS A 74 -6.02 9.51 -0.94
C LYS A 74 -5.66 8.96 -2.32
N ARG A 75 -4.57 9.43 -2.92
CA ARG A 75 -4.09 8.94 -4.22
C ARG A 75 -3.73 7.46 -4.17
N PHE A 76 -3.11 7.03 -3.07
CA PHE A 76 -2.81 5.62 -2.86
C PHE A 76 -4.11 4.78 -2.76
N TYR A 77 -5.09 5.24 -1.98
CA TYR A 77 -6.41 4.63 -1.85
C TYR A 77 -7.11 4.48 -3.20
N GLU A 78 -7.19 5.55 -4.00
CA GLU A 78 -7.82 5.51 -5.32
C GLU A 78 -7.17 4.47 -6.25
N ARG A 79 -5.83 4.39 -6.24
CA ARG A 79 -5.08 3.39 -7.02
C ARG A 79 -5.33 1.97 -6.52
N PHE A 80 -5.30 1.77 -5.21
CA PHE A 80 -5.60 0.46 -4.62
C PHE A 80 -7.05 0.04 -4.92
N TYR A 81 -8.00 0.95 -4.77
CA TYR A 81 -9.43 0.68 -5.02
C TYR A 81 -9.70 0.34 -6.49
N ALA A 82 -9.05 1.04 -7.43
CA ALA A 82 -9.14 0.72 -8.85
C ALA A 82 -8.62 -0.70 -9.14
N PHE A 83 -7.47 -1.07 -8.56
CA PHE A 83 -6.98 -2.45 -8.63
C PHE A 83 -7.97 -3.44 -8.00
N TYR A 84 -8.41 -3.19 -6.77
CA TYR A 84 -9.30 -4.08 -6.02
C TYR A 84 -10.60 -4.34 -6.78
N SER A 85 -11.19 -3.31 -7.39
CA SER A 85 -12.43 -3.42 -8.17
C SER A 85 -12.28 -4.26 -9.44
N GLN A 86 -11.09 -4.25 -10.06
CA GLN A 86 -10.79 -4.99 -11.29
C GLN A 86 -10.11 -6.34 -11.04
N ARG A 87 -9.82 -6.70 -9.79
CA ARG A 87 -8.96 -7.85 -9.46
C ARG A 87 -9.46 -9.17 -10.03
N ASN A 88 -10.78 -9.35 -10.12
CA ASN A 88 -11.38 -10.59 -10.60
C ASN A 88 -11.19 -10.81 -12.11
N ASP A 89 -10.91 -9.73 -12.86
CA ASP A 89 -10.65 -9.77 -14.30
C ASP A 89 -9.17 -10.04 -14.62
N LEU A 90 -8.30 -9.98 -13.61
CA LEU A 90 -6.87 -10.18 -13.75
C LEU A 90 -6.50 -11.61 -13.41
N ASP A 91 -5.52 -12.16 -14.11
CA ASP A 91 -4.93 -13.43 -13.70
C ASP A 91 -4.09 -13.26 -12.41
N PRO A 92 -3.83 -14.34 -11.66
CA PRO A 92 -3.12 -14.25 -10.39
C PRO A 92 -1.69 -13.69 -10.47
N ARG A 93 -1.00 -13.80 -11.62
CA ARG A 93 0.34 -13.22 -11.79
C ARG A 93 0.26 -11.72 -11.98
N ASP A 94 -0.69 -11.25 -12.78
CA ASP A 94 -0.95 -9.82 -12.96
C ASP A 94 -1.39 -9.16 -11.65
N GLN A 95 -2.21 -9.87 -10.86
CA GLN A 95 -2.57 -9.43 -9.50
C GLN A 95 -1.32 -9.29 -8.61
N LEU A 96 -0.39 -10.26 -8.66
CA LEU A 96 0.83 -10.22 -7.86
C LEU A 96 1.73 -9.04 -8.26
N GLU A 97 1.86 -8.76 -9.55
CA GLU A 97 2.65 -7.62 -10.04
C GLU A 97 2.06 -6.29 -9.55
N LYS A 98 0.74 -6.10 -9.70
CA LYS A 98 0.05 -4.89 -9.22
C LYS A 98 0.19 -4.71 -7.71
N ILE A 99 0.02 -5.78 -6.93
CA ILE A 99 0.22 -5.72 -5.47
C ILE A 99 1.66 -5.39 -5.12
N SER A 100 2.63 -5.97 -5.82
CA SER A 100 4.05 -5.67 -5.61
C SER A 100 4.35 -4.18 -5.84
N SER A 101 3.75 -3.59 -6.88
CA SER A 101 3.86 -2.15 -7.14
C SER A 101 3.22 -1.32 -6.03
N LEU A 102 1.98 -1.64 -5.62
CA LEU A 102 1.26 -0.93 -4.56
C LEU A 102 2.01 -1.02 -3.23
N LEU A 103 2.53 -2.20 -2.89
CA LEU A 103 3.32 -2.43 -1.70
C LEU A 103 4.63 -1.62 -1.72
N SER A 104 5.30 -1.54 -2.87
CA SER A 104 6.47 -0.68 -3.03
C SER A 104 6.13 0.79 -2.78
N ASP A 105 5.01 1.27 -3.31
CA ASP A 105 4.58 2.66 -3.14
C ASP A 105 4.26 2.96 -1.67
N LEU A 106 3.55 2.05 -0.99
CA LEU A 106 3.22 2.18 0.44
C LEU A 106 4.47 2.17 1.32
N LYS A 107 5.43 1.27 1.06
CA LYS A 107 6.74 1.24 1.75
C LYS A 107 7.50 2.54 1.60
N SER A 108 7.47 3.13 0.40
CA SER A 108 8.10 4.41 0.16
C SER A 108 7.39 5.54 0.91
N MET A 109 6.06 5.57 0.91
CA MET A 109 5.28 6.55 1.68
C MET A 109 5.62 6.47 3.17
N VAL A 110 5.61 5.26 3.75
CA VAL A 110 6.06 5.01 5.14
C VAL A 110 7.46 5.57 5.39
N HIS A 111 8.42 5.24 4.52
CA HIS A 111 9.80 5.68 4.66
C HIS A 111 9.90 7.21 4.68
N TRP A 112 9.20 7.90 3.78
CA TRP A 112 9.20 9.35 3.73
C TRP A 112 8.54 9.97 4.95
N ARG A 113 7.40 9.46 5.40
CA ARG A 113 6.76 9.93 6.64
C ARG A 113 7.70 9.83 7.84
N LYS A 114 8.53 8.78 7.91
CA LYS A 114 9.59 8.67 8.95
C LYS A 114 10.66 9.74 8.78
N MET A 115 11.09 10.02 7.56
CA MET A 115 12.07 11.06 7.26
C MET A 115 11.53 12.46 7.58
N GLU A 116 10.29 12.78 7.20
CA GLU A 116 9.65 14.07 7.50
C GLU A 116 9.56 14.31 9.01
N THR A 117 9.17 13.28 9.76
CA THR A 117 9.11 13.31 11.23
C THR A 117 10.50 13.53 11.84
N SER A 118 11.55 12.99 11.22
CA SER A 118 12.94 13.10 11.72
C SER A 118 13.63 14.41 11.35
N TYR A 119 13.29 15.01 10.21
CA TYR A 119 13.95 16.20 9.65
C TYR A 119 13.13 17.50 9.75
N GLY A 120 11.89 17.45 10.26
CA GLY A 120 11.05 18.63 10.48
C GLY A 120 10.67 19.39 9.21
N ARG A 121 10.78 18.75 8.03
CA ARG A 121 10.43 19.32 6.72
C ARG A 121 9.70 18.28 5.88
N SER A 122 8.56 18.67 5.31
CA SER A 122 7.83 17.86 4.33
C SER A 122 8.55 17.90 2.98
N LEU A 123 9.01 16.77 2.47
CA LEU A 123 9.50 16.65 1.09
C LEU A 123 8.36 16.03 0.28
N GLY A 124 7.70 16.85 -0.53
CA GLY A 124 6.50 16.44 -1.24
C GLY A 124 6.75 15.36 -2.31
N PHE A 125 5.71 14.58 -2.59
CA PHE A 125 5.67 13.47 -3.56
C PHE A 125 6.31 13.71 -4.96
N SER A 126 6.48 14.96 -5.41
CA SER A 126 7.19 15.24 -6.67
C SER A 126 8.65 14.78 -6.64
N ASP A 127 9.26 14.74 -5.45
CA ASP A 127 10.61 14.22 -5.26
C ASP A 127 10.68 12.68 -5.25
N PHE A 128 9.54 12.00 -5.12
CA PHE A 128 9.43 10.54 -5.17
C PHE A 128 9.90 9.95 -6.51
N ARG A 129 9.61 10.63 -7.62
CA ARG A 129 9.99 10.16 -8.97
C ARG A 129 11.38 10.64 -9.41
N SER A 130 11.80 11.82 -9.01
CA SER A 130 13.14 12.35 -9.36
C SER A 130 14.24 11.53 -8.70
N LEU A 131 14.08 11.14 -7.42
CA LEU A 131 15.06 10.30 -6.71
C LEU A 131 15.14 8.87 -7.28
N ARG A 132 14.03 8.32 -7.77
CA ARG A 132 14.03 7.02 -8.48
C ARG A 132 14.68 7.10 -9.86
N GLY A 133 14.68 8.29 -10.48
CA GLY A 133 15.28 8.56 -11.79
C GLY A 133 16.80 8.78 -11.75
N GLU A 134 17.33 9.33 -10.67
CA GLU A 134 18.78 9.56 -10.52
C GLU A 134 19.58 8.28 -10.23
N SER A 135 18.94 7.23 -9.71
CA SER A 135 19.61 5.95 -9.44
C SER A 135 19.80 5.05 -10.67
N LYS A 136 19.36 5.48 -11.87
CA LYS A 136 19.53 4.73 -13.15
C LYS A 136 20.57 5.34 -14.10
N LYS A 137 21.45 6.21 -13.61
CA LYS A 137 22.68 6.61 -14.33
C LYS A 137 23.89 6.46 -13.42
N ARG A 138 24.48 5.27 -13.43
CA ARG A 138 25.92 5.06 -13.23
C ARG A 138 26.31 3.69 -13.77
#